data_AF-A0AA48KH37-F1
#
_entry.id   AF-A0AA48KH37-F1
#
_cell.length_a   1.000
_cell.length_b   1.000
_cell.length_c   1.000
_cell.angle_alpha   90.00
_cell.angle_beta   90.00
_cell.angle_gamma   90.00
#
_symmetry.space_group_name_H-M   'P 1'
#
loop_
_entity.id
_entity.type
_entity.pdbx_description
1 polymer ?
#
loop_
_entity_poly.entity_id
_entity_poly.type
_entity_poly.pdbx_seq_one_letter_code
_entity_poly.pdbx_strand_id
1 'polypeptide(L)'
;MVLTGSLGAAVLAVTAIFAAPASAQEEAPDMSQEEQVDNGLKNFGYIAGLSRGCVAENQQMAFERDVLEIHASITRLLGIDRAFLFSAAFGYGSSVVVEQENCAEVIRQYEARSAKYRNAAQGG
;
A
#
# COMPACT_ATOMS: atom_id res chain seq x y z
N MET A 1 53.34 23.28 -53.33
CA MET A 1 52.29 22.81 -54.24
C MET A 1 51.35 21.92 -53.42
N VAL A 2 50.07 22.30 -53.31
CA VAL A 2 48.89 21.53 -52.82
C VAL A 2 48.97 20.99 -51.37
N LEU A 3 48.37 21.63 -50.35
CA LEU A 3 46.96 21.74 -49.92
C LEU A 3 46.29 20.43 -49.43
N THR A 4 45.54 20.56 -48.31
CA THR A 4 44.55 19.65 -47.67
C THR A 4 45.13 18.58 -46.74
N GLY A 5 44.66 18.36 -45.50
CA GLY A 5 43.54 18.90 -44.73
C GLY A 5 43.10 17.82 -43.74
N SER A 6 42.96 18.13 -42.45
CA SER A 6 42.21 17.31 -41.48
C SER A 6 41.99 18.11 -40.20
N LEU A 7 40.79 18.70 -40.10
CA LEU A 7 40.22 19.27 -38.88
C LEU A 7 39.61 18.14 -38.05
N GLY A 8 39.86 18.15 -36.74
CA GLY A 8 39.18 17.30 -35.77
C GLY A 8 39.46 17.79 -34.35
N ALA A 9 38.89 18.95 -34.00
CA ALA A 9 39.04 19.59 -32.70
C ALA A 9 38.39 18.72 -31.60
N ALA A 10 39.20 18.38 -30.58
CA ALA A 10 38.73 17.75 -29.36
C ALA A 10 37.92 18.76 -28.54
N VAL A 11 36.61 18.54 -28.40
CA VAL A 11 35.76 19.29 -27.47
C VAL A 11 35.77 18.56 -26.13
N LEU A 12 36.48 19.12 -25.16
CA LEU A 12 36.39 18.76 -23.75
C LEU A 12 35.03 19.26 -23.22
N ALA A 13 34.07 18.35 -23.06
CA ALA A 13 32.83 18.60 -22.33
C ALA A 13 33.09 18.33 -20.84
N VAL A 14 33.20 19.39 -20.05
CA VAL A 14 33.19 19.33 -18.58
C VAL A 14 31.75 19.10 -18.13
N THR A 15 31.44 17.88 -17.68
CA THR A 15 30.16 17.55 -17.06
C THR A 15 30.14 18.02 -15.61
N ALA A 16 29.27 18.98 -15.32
CA ALA A 16 28.96 19.40 -13.95
C ALA A 16 28.24 18.27 -13.19
N ILE A 17 28.86 17.79 -12.12
CA ILE A 17 28.27 16.78 -11.22
C ILE A 17 27.27 17.50 -10.32
N PHE A 18 25.98 17.30 -10.58
CA PHE A 18 24.92 17.60 -9.62
C PHE A 18 25.00 16.57 -8.49
N ALA A 19 25.40 17.01 -7.30
CA ALA A 19 25.24 16.23 -6.08
C ALA A 19 23.75 16.21 -5.69
N ALA A 20 23.06 15.13 -6.05
CA ALA A 20 21.72 14.86 -5.54
C ALA A 20 21.82 14.51 -4.03
N PRO A 21 20.87 14.94 -3.19
CA PRO A 21 20.84 14.52 -1.79
C PRO A 21 20.55 13.02 -1.77
N ALA A 22 21.43 12.27 -1.11
CA ALA A 22 21.19 10.87 -0.80
C ALA A 22 20.03 10.82 0.21
N SER A 23 18.84 10.51 -0.30
CA SER A 23 17.72 10.09 0.53
C SER A 23 18.17 8.84 1.29
N ALA A 24 18.34 8.95 2.61
CA ALA A 24 18.52 7.79 3.46
C ALA A 24 17.28 6.88 3.28
N GLN A 25 17.42 5.83 2.47
CA GLN A 25 16.45 4.75 2.44
C GLN A 25 16.60 4.05 3.78
N GLU A 26 15.64 4.28 4.67
CA GLU A 26 15.48 3.48 5.88
C GLU A 26 15.28 2.03 5.43
N GLU A 27 16.32 1.21 5.64
CA GLU A 27 16.34 -0.18 5.24
C GLU A 27 15.27 -0.90 6.08
N ALA A 28 14.14 -1.23 5.43
CA ALA A 28 13.05 -1.93 6.09
C ALA A 28 13.61 -3.23 6.71
N PRO A 29 13.22 -3.59 7.94
CA PRO A 29 13.71 -4.80 8.59
C PRO A 29 13.51 -6.01 7.67
N ASP A 30 14.52 -6.87 7.58
CA ASP A 30 14.50 -8.10 6.78
C ASP A 30 13.47 -9.08 7.38
N MET A 31 12.21 -8.87 7.00
CA MET A 31 11.07 -9.68 7.42
C MET A 31 10.85 -10.78 6.39
N SER A 32 10.52 -11.98 6.88
CA SER A 32 10.10 -13.07 6.01
C SER A 32 8.86 -12.68 5.19
N GLN A 33 8.68 -13.31 4.02
CA GLN A 33 7.51 -13.05 3.19
C GLN A 33 6.19 -13.35 3.94
N GLU A 34 6.18 -14.37 4.79
CA GLU A 34 5.03 -14.72 5.62
C GLU A 34 4.69 -13.62 6.63
N GLU A 35 5.70 -13.07 7.32
CA GLU A 35 5.50 -11.95 8.24
C GLU A 35 5.03 -10.69 7.51
N GLN A 36 5.52 -10.44 6.30
CA GLN A 36 5.05 -9.31 5.49
C GLN A 36 3.56 -9.46 5.13
N VAL A 37 3.13 -10.66 4.77
CA VAL A 37 1.71 -10.96 4.51
C VAL A 37 0.89 -10.78 5.78
N ASP A 38 1.30 -11.38 6.88
CA ASP A 38 0.57 -11.35 8.14
C ASP A 38 0.44 -9.92 8.71
N ASN A 39 1.54 -9.14 8.70
CA ASN A 39 1.50 -7.74 9.09
C ASN A 39 0.66 -6.89 8.13
N GLY A 40 0.70 -7.21 6.83
CA GLY A 40 -0.18 -6.60 5.84
C GLY A 40 -1.66 -6.83 6.13
N LEU A 41 -2.03 -8.05 6.50
CA LEU A 41 -3.41 -8.44 6.84
C LEU A 41 -3.87 -7.82 8.16
N LYS A 42 -3.02 -7.79 9.20
CA LYS A 42 -3.31 -7.10 10.46
C LYS A 42 -3.59 -5.62 10.21
N ASN A 43 -2.70 -4.95 9.48
CA ASN A 43 -2.86 -3.52 9.20
C ASN A 43 -4.09 -3.25 8.31
N PHE A 44 -4.38 -4.12 7.34
CA PHE A 44 -5.56 -3.97 6.51
C PHE A 44 -6.85 -4.16 7.32
N GLY A 45 -6.93 -5.20 8.15
CA GLY A 45 -8.05 -5.41 9.05
C GLY A 45 -8.27 -4.22 9.98
N TYR A 46 -7.19 -3.72 10.59
CA TYR A 46 -7.26 -2.54 11.47
C TYR A 46 -7.82 -1.31 10.76
N ILE A 47 -7.31 -0.96 9.57
CA ILE A 47 -7.81 0.18 8.79
C ILE A 47 -9.28 -0.01 8.38
N ALA A 48 -9.68 -1.22 8.01
CA ALA A 48 -11.09 -1.54 7.73
C ALA A 48 -11.96 -1.34 8.99
N GLY A 49 -11.45 -1.72 10.17
CA GLY A 49 -12.13 -1.47 11.45
C GLY A 49 -12.30 0.02 11.73
N LEU A 50 -11.24 0.82 11.57
CA LEU A 50 -11.30 2.27 11.73
C LEU A 50 -12.31 2.91 10.76
N SER A 51 -12.32 2.45 9.50
CA SER A 51 -13.21 2.95 8.45
C SER A 51 -14.67 2.72 8.78
N ARG A 52 -15.01 1.67 9.56
CA ARG A 52 -16.38 1.40 9.99
C ARG A 52 -16.98 2.54 10.82
N GLY A 53 -16.15 3.25 11.60
CA GLY A 53 -16.55 4.43 12.37
C GLY A 53 -16.64 5.72 11.54
N CYS A 54 -16.08 5.73 10.33
CA CYS A 54 -16.02 6.90 9.46
C CYS A 54 -17.05 6.89 8.32
N VAL A 55 -17.65 5.75 8.01
CA VAL A 55 -18.72 5.64 7.00
C VAL A 55 -20.05 6.17 7.54
N ALA A 56 -20.79 6.86 6.67
CA ALA A 56 -22.14 7.34 6.99
C ALA A 56 -23.08 6.17 7.32
N GLU A 57 -24.05 6.38 8.21
CA GLU A 57 -24.96 5.33 8.70
C GLU A 57 -25.66 4.56 7.57
N ASN A 58 -26.11 5.26 6.54
CA ASN A 58 -26.77 4.67 5.36
C ASN A 58 -25.82 3.85 4.46
N GLN A 59 -24.50 3.98 4.62
CA GLN A 59 -23.48 3.23 3.87
C GLN A 59 -22.92 2.04 4.65
N GLN A 60 -23.20 1.93 5.95
CA GLN A 60 -22.62 0.93 6.84
C GLN A 60 -22.85 -0.51 6.37
N MET A 61 -24.07 -0.82 5.94
CA MET A 61 -24.40 -2.17 5.46
C MET A 61 -23.56 -2.53 4.22
N ALA A 62 -23.45 -1.62 3.25
CA ALA A 62 -22.67 -1.86 2.04
C ALA A 62 -21.18 -2.03 2.36
N PHE A 63 -20.65 -1.21 3.27
CA PHE A 63 -19.29 -1.33 3.76
C PHE A 63 -19.03 -2.68 4.45
N GLU A 64 -19.90 -3.12 5.35
CA GLU A 64 -19.77 -4.41 6.03
C GLU A 64 -19.82 -5.59 5.05
N ARG A 65 -20.62 -5.50 3.98
CA ARG A 65 -20.62 -6.50 2.91
C ARG A 65 -19.28 -6.54 2.16
N ASP A 66 -18.67 -5.39 1.86
CA ASP A 66 -17.34 -5.34 1.22
C ASP A 66 -16.27 -5.98 2.12
N VAL A 67 -16.30 -5.71 3.44
CA VAL A 67 -15.39 -6.32 4.41
C VAL A 67 -15.57 -7.85 4.48
N LEU A 68 -16.81 -8.35 4.43
CA LEU A 68 -17.08 -9.78 4.41
C LEU A 68 -16.58 -10.44 3.12
N GLU A 69 -16.70 -9.78 1.97
CA GLU A 69 -16.17 -10.27 0.70
C GLU A 69 -14.63 -10.33 0.71
N ILE A 70 -13.98 -9.33 1.31
CA ILE A 70 -12.54 -9.33 1.55
C ILE A 70 -12.15 -10.52 2.44
N HIS A 71 -12.84 -10.76 3.56
CA HIS A 71 -12.59 -11.92 4.41
C HIS A 71 -12.73 -13.24 3.61
N ALA A 72 -13.81 -13.41 2.84
CA ALA A 72 -14.04 -14.61 2.06
C ALA A 72 -12.93 -14.85 1.03
N SER A 73 -12.46 -13.77 0.40
CA SER A 73 -11.35 -13.81 -0.54
C SER A 73 -10.03 -14.17 0.16
N ILE A 74 -9.75 -13.64 1.37
CA ILE A 74 -8.57 -14.02 2.17
C ILE A 74 -8.63 -15.50 2.52
N THR A 75 -9.78 -15.99 2.98
CA THR A 75 -9.98 -17.41 3.31
C THR A 75 -9.65 -18.30 2.11
N ARG A 76 -10.13 -17.93 0.91
CA ARG A 76 -9.88 -18.69 -0.33
C ARG A 76 -8.42 -18.70 -0.76
N LEU A 77 -7.74 -17.55 -0.68
CA LEU A 77 -6.39 -17.39 -1.24
C LEU A 77 -5.28 -17.74 -0.24
N LEU A 78 -5.49 -17.45 1.04
CA LEU A 78 -4.45 -17.44 2.07
C LEU A 78 -4.77 -18.34 3.28
N GLY A 79 -5.97 -18.91 3.32
CA GLY A 79 -6.43 -19.81 4.39
C GLY A 79 -7.16 -19.11 5.54
N ILE A 80 -7.83 -19.91 6.37
CA ILE A 80 -8.72 -19.41 7.44
C ILE A 80 -7.96 -18.70 8.56
N ASP A 81 -6.74 -19.12 8.90
CA ASP A 81 -5.95 -18.50 9.97
C ASP A 81 -5.61 -17.04 9.66
N ARG A 82 -5.27 -16.77 8.39
CA ARG A 82 -4.99 -15.42 7.89
C ARG A 82 -6.26 -14.58 7.75
N ALA A 83 -7.38 -15.19 7.40
CA ALA A 83 -8.67 -14.52 7.42
C ALA A 83 -9.10 -14.15 8.84
N PHE A 84 -8.85 -15.02 9.81
CA PHE A 84 -9.06 -14.74 11.22
C PHE A 84 -8.17 -13.59 11.71
N LEU A 85 -6.89 -13.57 11.29
CA LEU A 85 -5.96 -12.48 11.59
C LEU A 85 -6.49 -11.11 11.14
N PHE A 86 -6.99 -11.03 9.90
CA PHE A 86 -7.66 -9.85 9.38
C PHE A 86 -8.90 -9.48 10.22
N SER A 87 -9.78 -10.43 10.50
CA SER A 87 -11.01 -10.20 11.26
C SER A 87 -10.77 -9.76 12.70
N ALA A 88 -9.75 -10.31 13.36
CA ALA A 88 -9.37 -9.90 14.71
C ALA A 88 -8.89 -8.44 14.73
N ALA A 89 -8.06 -8.05 13.76
CA ALA A 89 -7.61 -6.68 13.62
C ALA A 89 -8.76 -5.71 13.24
N PHE A 90 -9.70 -6.16 12.41
CA PHE A 90 -10.94 -5.43 12.12
C PHE A 90 -11.77 -5.19 13.38
N GLY A 91 -11.99 -6.24 14.18
CA GLY A 91 -12.70 -6.11 15.45
C GLY A 91 -12.05 -5.10 16.38
N TYR A 92 -10.72 -5.15 16.52
CA TYR A 92 -9.97 -4.14 17.28
C TYR A 92 -10.15 -2.73 16.71
N GLY A 93 -9.94 -2.53 15.41
CA GLY A 93 -10.10 -1.22 14.77
C GLY A 93 -11.50 -0.63 14.91
N SER A 94 -12.54 -1.47 14.87
CA SER A 94 -13.93 -1.02 15.03
C SER A 94 -14.29 -0.54 16.44
N SER A 95 -13.47 -0.88 17.43
CA SER A 95 -13.62 -0.39 18.81
C SER A 95 -12.90 0.94 19.07
N VAL A 96 -12.06 1.39 18.13
CA VAL A 96 -11.34 2.66 18.23
C VAL A 96 -12.21 3.79 17.70
N VAL A 97 -12.35 4.85 18.49
CA VAL A 97 -13.02 6.08 18.06
C VAL A 97 -12.04 6.88 17.19
N VAL A 98 -12.46 7.20 15.97
CA VAL A 98 -11.69 8.02 15.03
C VAL A 98 -12.23 9.44 15.07
N GLU A 99 -11.35 10.41 15.31
CA GLU A 99 -11.71 11.82 15.22
C GLU A 99 -12.12 12.18 13.79
N GLN A 100 -13.18 12.98 13.65
CA GLN A 100 -13.82 13.27 12.37
C GLN A 100 -12.84 13.82 11.31
N GLU A 101 -11.85 14.61 11.74
CA GLU A 101 -10.79 15.18 10.91
C GLU A 101 -9.88 14.12 10.26
N ASN A 102 -9.76 12.93 10.87
CA ASN A 102 -8.93 11.85 10.36
C ASN A 102 -9.69 10.88 9.44
N CYS A 103 -11.02 10.97 9.39
CA CYS A 103 -11.84 10.01 8.65
C CYS A 103 -11.58 10.00 7.14
N ALA A 104 -11.28 11.15 6.54
CA ALA A 104 -10.98 11.22 5.11
C ALA A 104 -9.74 10.39 4.76
N GLU A 105 -8.70 10.46 5.59
CA GLU A 105 -7.47 9.70 5.37
C GLU A 105 -7.68 8.20 5.63
N VAL A 106 -8.40 7.84 6.70
CA VAL A 106 -8.71 6.44 7.02
C VAL A 106 -9.48 5.77 5.88
N ILE A 107 -10.53 6.42 5.36
CA ILE A 107 -11.32 5.91 4.23
C ILE A 107 -10.43 5.76 2.98
N ARG A 108 -9.61 6.77 2.67
CA ARG A 108 -8.69 6.72 1.53
C ARG A 108 -7.71 5.54 1.63
N GLN A 109 -7.17 5.27 2.81
CA GLN A 109 -6.29 4.12 3.03
C GLN A 109 -7.01 2.80 2.86
N TYR A 110 -8.25 2.69 3.34
CA TYR A 110 -9.07 1.50 3.14
C TYR A 110 -9.33 1.26 1.64
N GLU A 111 -9.81 2.27 0.92
CA GLU A 111 -10.12 2.17 -0.50
C GLU A 111 -8.89 1.74 -1.33
N ALA A 112 -7.74 2.35 -1.06
CA ALA A 112 -6.48 2.01 -1.75
C ALA A 112 -6.08 0.54 -1.51
N ARG A 113 -6.21 0.05 -0.27
CA ARG A 113 -5.87 -1.33 0.09
C ARG A 113 -6.87 -2.33 -0.49
N SER A 114 -8.16 -2.04 -0.37
CA SER A 114 -9.24 -2.87 -0.93
C SER A 114 -9.13 -2.98 -2.46
N ALA A 115 -8.81 -1.88 -3.15
CA ALA A 115 -8.57 -1.90 -4.60
C ALA A 115 -7.37 -2.80 -4.96
N LYS A 116 -6.23 -2.63 -4.27
CA LYS A 116 -5.04 -3.48 -4.49
C LYS A 116 -5.36 -4.96 -4.26
N TYR A 117 -6.10 -5.27 -3.19
CA TYR A 117 -6.48 -6.63 -2.84
C TYR A 117 -7.40 -7.26 -3.90
N ARG A 118 -8.43 -6.53 -4.35
CA ARG A 118 -9.37 -6.99 -5.39
C ARG A 118 -8.68 -7.21 -6.73
N ASN A 119 -7.74 -6.33 -7.11
CA ASN A 119 -6.97 -6.50 -8.34
C ASN A 119 -6.08 -7.75 -8.29
N ALA A 120 -5.48 -8.05 -7.14
CA ALA A 120 -4.70 -9.26 -6.95
C ALA A 120 -5.58 -10.53 -6.98
N ALA A 121 -6.78 -10.48 -6.41
CA ALA A 121 -7.71 -11.61 -6.37
C ALA A 121 -8.33 -11.98 -7.74
N GLN A 122 -8.37 -11.05 -8.70
CA GLN A 122 -8.94 -11.27 -10.05
C GLN A 122 -7.93 -11.83 -11.07
N GLY A 123 -6.63 -11.80 -10.77
CA GLY A 123 -5.55 -12.20 -11.68
C GLY A 123 -4.96 -13.59 -11.42
N GLY A 124 -5.64 -14.44 -10.65
CA GLY A 124 -5.20 -15.78 -10.25
C GLY A 124 -5.85 -16.90 -11.05
#